data_AF-A0A7W0WGB9-F1
#
_entry.id   AF-A0A7W0WGB9-F1
#
_cell.length_a   1.000
_cell.length_b   1.000
_cell.length_c   1.000
_cell.angle_alpha   90.00
_cell.angle_beta   90.00
_cell.angle_gamma   90.00
#
_symmetry.space_group_name_H-M   'P 1'
#
loop_
_entity.id
_entity.type
_entity.pdbx_description
1 polymer ?
#
loop_
_entity_poly.entity_id
_entity_poly.type
_entity_poly.pdbx_seq_one_letter_code
_entity_poly.pdbx_strand_id
1 'polypeptide(L)'
;MALPPRQSSMRRPWDLSPWEGDLEAYREDLYAGMAFGMHDMRAFAGEWLEELLRVGYYGMEESLGLPLKQQSGEFFSPPRSLPIYGDAFPARVGDVGQIVWLKLDGPRSPERGYREISVSDEPLRTDAAILAGLTALEGRSLDLGALHEVLARVLPLRGESFFERWTRTLEDRHTREELQSTLQDLRHHQSLDYALMLLRYHSPGFDDLAIEERADLIAETCSHINEFLEVLHKLMTFLEHGKPKRRGPAATKVAARDVKAAVLRDVDGLSNRQIAEVLCMNLPADFLIKGDHPRVRKMVRRGRSALVAALGEGGWRDQAQAMKDEAERWHSRSEIQRRAELEAEALRVPYEEVLKHLEERQTSRARGERGMREGVPL
;
A
#
# COMPACT_ATOMS: atom_id res chain seq x y z
N MET A 1 -25.72 -12.58 -22.99
CA MET A 1 -24.51 -12.65 -22.15
C MET A 1 -24.26 -14.11 -21.83
N ALA A 2 -23.21 -14.69 -22.41
CA ALA A 2 -22.78 -16.05 -22.09
C ALA A 2 -22.03 -16.02 -20.76
N LEU A 3 -22.35 -16.95 -19.86
CA LEU A 3 -21.58 -17.17 -18.64
C LEU A 3 -20.11 -17.46 -19.00
N PRO A 4 -19.13 -17.03 -18.18
CA PRO A 4 -17.75 -17.40 -18.41
C PRO A 4 -17.62 -18.93 -18.40
N PRO A 5 -16.80 -19.50 -19.29
CA PRO A 5 -16.62 -20.95 -19.33
C PRO A 5 -16.14 -21.43 -17.97
N ARG A 6 -16.74 -22.52 -17.48
CA ARG A 6 -16.27 -23.27 -16.31
C ARG A 6 -14.75 -23.43 -16.42
N GLN A 7 -14.04 -23.04 -15.37
CA GLN A 7 -12.59 -23.23 -15.23
C GLN A 7 -12.22 -24.63 -15.73
N SER A 8 -11.69 -24.68 -16.96
CA SER A 8 -10.89 -25.79 -17.43
C SER A 8 -9.86 -26.04 -16.35
N SER A 9 -9.68 -27.29 -15.92
CA SER A 9 -8.61 -27.71 -15.02
C SER A 9 -7.30 -27.10 -15.49
N MET A 10 -6.93 -25.95 -14.93
CA MET A 10 -5.69 -25.27 -15.29
C MET A 10 -4.61 -26.22 -14.81
N ARG A 11 -3.88 -26.79 -15.78
CA ARG A 11 -2.67 -27.54 -15.46
C ARG A 11 -1.82 -26.64 -14.58
N ARG A 12 -1.47 -27.14 -13.41
CA ARG A 12 -0.66 -26.41 -12.47
C ARG A 12 0.77 -26.30 -13.02
N PRO A 13 1.54 -25.30 -12.62
CA PRO A 13 2.91 -25.07 -13.13
C PRO A 13 3.79 -26.31 -13.01
N TRP A 14 3.65 -27.07 -11.91
CA TRP A 14 4.36 -28.33 -11.69
C TRP A 14 3.84 -29.51 -12.51
N ASP A 15 2.65 -29.42 -13.13
CA ASP A 15 2.15 -30.46 -14.06
C ASP A 15 2.84 -30.39 -15.44
N LEU A 16 3.74 -29.42 -15.64
CA LEU A 16 4.50 -29.20 -16.87
C LEU A 16 5.93 -29.74 -16.71
N SER A 17 6.56 -30.09 -17.83
CA SER A 17 8.00 -30.38 -17.86
C SER A 17 8.80 -29.17 -17.36
N PRO A 18 9.85 -29.34 -16.55
CA PRO A 18 10.53 -30.60 -16.20
C PRO A 18 9.95 -31.36 -14.99
N TRP A 19 8.90 -30.86 -14.34
CA TRP A 19 8.44 -31.38 -13.06
C TRP A 19 7.41 -32.51 -13.20
N GLU A 20 6.66 -32.56 -14.29
CA GLU A 20 5.78 -33.70 -14.65
C GLU A 20 4.80 -34.15 -13.53
N GLY A 21 4.35 -33.20 -12.72
CA GLY A 21 3.46 -33.41 -11.57
C GLY A 21 4.17 -33.40 -10.21
N ASP A 22 5.50 -33.34 -10.18
CA ASP A 22 6.31 -33.31 -8.97
C ASP A 22 6.34 -31.89 -8.38
N LEU A 23 5.43 -31.66 -7.43
CA LEU A 23 5.34 -30.41 -6.69
C LEU A 23 6.59 -30.12 -5.85
N GLU A 24 7.30 -31.14 -5.37
CA GLU A 24 8.48 -30.92 -4.53
C GLU A 24 9.66 -30.48 -5.40
N ALA A 25 9.91 -31.15 -6.52
CA ALA A 25 10.92 -30.72 -7.48
C ALA A 25 10.65 -29.30 -8.03
N TYR A 26 9.36 -28.96 -8.25
CA TYR A 26 8.95 -27.61 -8.63
C TYR A 26 9.32 -26.56 -7.58
N ARG A 27 9.07 -26.86 -6.30
CA ARG A 27 9.39 -25.95 -5.18
C ARG A 27 10.89 -25.85 -4.97
N GLU A 28 11.63 -26.95 -5.11
CA GLU A 28 13.09 -26.95 -5.09
C GLU A 28 13.63 -25.97 -6.12
N ASP A 29 13.16 -26.04 -7.36
CA ASP A 29 13.57 -25.11 -8.42
C ASP A 29 13.13 -23.66 -8.15
N LEU A 30 11.94 -23.46 -7.57
CA LEU A 30 11.42 -22.13 -7.22
C LEU A 30 12.34 -21.45 -6.20
N TYR A 31 12.69 -22.18 -5.15
CA TYR A 31 13.59 -21.75 -4.09
C TYR A 31 15.05 -21.67 -4.54
N ALA A 32 15.44 -22.50 -5.52
CA ALA A 32 16.73 -22.50 -6.17
C ALA A 32 16.96 -21.29 -7.11
N GLY A 33 15.96 -20.41 -7.23
CA GLY A 33 16.02 -19.24 -8.10
C GLY A 33 15.60 -19.56 -9.52
N MET A 34 14.34 -19.96 -9.71
CA MET A 34 13.69 -20.21 -11.02
C MET A 34 13.65 -18.99 -11.96
N ALA A 35 14.24 -17.85 -11.58
CA ALA A 35 14.40 -16.68 -12.45
C ALA A 35 15.15 -17.02 -13.76
N PHE A 36 16.01 -18.07 -13.78
CA PHE A 36 16.63 -18.55 -15.01
C PHE A 36 15.67 -19.31 -15.93
N GLY A 37 14.60 -19.90 -15.38
CA GLY A 37 13.63 -20.74 -16.09
C GLY A 37 12.36 -20.00 -16.51
N MET A 38 12.10 -18.80 -15.99
CA MET A 38 10.92 -18.00 -16.31
C MET A 38 11.29 -16.69 -17.01
N HIS A 39 10.80 -16.52 -18.24
CA HIS A 39 11.04 -15.30 -19.03
C HIS A 39 9.97 -14.21 -18.79
N ASP A 40 8.84 -14.56 -18.18
CA ASP A 40 7.77 -13.63 -17.84
C ASP A 40 7.78 -13.33 -16.32
N MET A 41 8.15 -12.10 -15.98
CA MET A 41 8.18 -11.63 -14.59
C MET A 41 6.80 -11.66 -13.92
N ARG A 42 5.71 -11.48 -14.67
CA ARG A 42 4.36 -11.52 -14.09
C ARG A 42 3.96 -12.94 -13.68
N ALA A 43 4.27 -13.91 -14.53
CA ALA A 43 4.09 -15.32 -14.21
C ALA A 43 4.95 -15.71 -13.00
N PHE A 44 6.25 -15.37 -13.03
CA PHE A 44 7.16 -15.63 -11.91
C PHE A 44 6.72 -15.00 -10.59
N ALA A 45 6.22 -13.76 -10.63
CA ALA A 45 5.65 -13.11 -9.45
C ALA A 45 4.37 -13.80 -8.96
N GLY A 46 3.51 -14.25 -9.87
CA GLY A 46 2.33 -15.04 -9.54
C GLY A 46 2.68 -16.32 -8.78
N GLU A 47 3.69 -17.06 -9.24
CA GLU A 47 4.17 -18.27 -8.57
C GLU A 47 4.68 -18.00 -7.16
N TRP A 48 5.50 -16.95 -6.99
CA TRP A 48 5.99 -16.56 -5.67
C TRP A 48 4.86 -16.11 -4.74
N LEU A 49 3.87 -15.38 -5.24
CA LEU A 49 2.73 -14.97 -4.41
C LEU A 49 1.90 -16.18 -3.98
N GLU A 50 1.64 -17.12 -4.89
CA GLU A 50 0.96 -18.38 -4.54
C GLU A 50 1.75 -19.21 -3.54
N GLU A 51 3.08 -19.26 -3.68
CA GLU A 51 3.94 -19.96 -2.75
C GLU A 51 3.95 -19.27 -1.38
N LEU A 52 4.12 -17.94 -1.33
CA LEU A 52 4.05 -17.17 -0.08
C LEU A 52 2.68 -17.28 0.60
N LEU A 53 1.59 -17.39 -0.16
CA LEU A 53 0.25 -17.67 0.40
C LEU A 53 0.15 -19.09 0.96
N ARG A 54 0.85 -20.06 0.35
CA ARG A 54 0.82 -21.47 0.73
C ARG A 54 1.68 -21.76 1.95
N VAL A 55 2.92 -21.24 1.98
CA VAL A 55 3.83 -21.38 3.11
C VAL A 55 3.51 -20.41 4.23
N GLY A 56 2.84 -19.30 3.90
CA GLY A 56 2.68 -18.19 4.82
C GLY A 56 4.03 -17.60 5.21
N TYR A 57 4.02 -16.93 6.35
CA TYR A 57 5.22 -16.70 7.12
C TYR A 57 5.72 -18.11 7.54
N TYR A 58 6.98 -18.41 7.25
CA TYR A 58 7.82 -19.52 7.72
C TYR A 58 8.22 -20.72 6.80
N GLY A 59 9.53 -20.81 6.46
CA GLY A 59 10.31 -22.02 6.08
C GLY A 59 11.85 -21.82 6.07
N MET A 60 12.66 -22.79 6.58
CA MET A 60 14.15 -22.74 6.65
C MET A 60 14.85 -23.73 5.69
N GLU A 61 15.93 -23.29 5.01
CA GLU A 61 17.23 -24.01 5.01
C GLU A 61 18.42 -23.15 4.52
N GLU A 62 19.59 -23.35 5.14
CA GLU A 62 20.72 -22.42 5.24
C GLU A 62 22.03 -22.92 4.59
N SER A 63 22.02 -23.99 3.82
CA SER A 63 23.29 -24.60 3.38
C SER A 63 23.82 -24.12 2.02
N LEU A 64 23.01 -23.50 1.15
CA LEU A 64 23.46 -22.94 -0.14
C LEU A 64 22.64 -21.74 -0.69
N GLY A 65 21.66 -21.22 0.06
CA GLY A 65 20.65 -20.33 -0.52
C GLY A 65 19.64 -21.03 -1.44
N LEU A 66 19.68 -22.37 -1.52
CA LEU A 66 18.70 -23.27 -2.15
C LEU A 66 18.46 -24.46 -1.18
N PRO A 67 17.26 -25.06 -1.11
CA PRO A 67 16.95 -26.20 -0.24
C PRO A 67 17.57 -27.50 -0.74
N LEU A 68 18.00 -28.39 0.16
CA LEU A 68 18.45 -29.75 -0.19
C LEU A 68 17.69 -30.83 0.58
N LYS A 69 16.82 -31.52 -0.18
CA LYS A 69 16.46 -32.94 -0.12
C LYS A 69 16.06 -33.55 1.23
N GLN A 70 14.77 -33.80 1.37
CA GLN A 70 14.30 -34.99 2.08
C GLN A 70 14.44 -36.20 1.15
N GLN A 71 15.35 -37.13 1.44
CA GLN A 71 15.48 -38.36 0.65
C GLN A 71 14.21 -39.22 0.75
N SER A 72 13.80 -39.72 -0.42
CA SER A 72 12.69 -40.62 -0.67
C SER A 72 12.73 -41.87 0.22
N GLY A 73 11.91 -41.89 1.25
CA GLY A 73 11.75 -43.06 2.13
C GLY A 73 10.32 -43.35 2.57
N GLU A 74 9.41 -42.36 2.56
CA GLU A 74 8.05 -42.55 3.08
C GLU A 74 7.02 -42.26 1.99
N PHE A 75 7.01 -43.14 0.98
CA PHE A 75 5.94 -43.21 -0.01
C PHE A 75 4.63 -43.63 0.68
N PHE A 76 3.56 -42.93 0.35
CA PHE A 76 2.16 -43.18 0.72
C PHE A 76 1.74 -42.73 2.12
N SER A 77 1.47 -41.44 2.26
CA SER A 77 0.37 -40.97 3.10
C SER A 77 -0.39 -39.85 2.39
N PRO A 78 -1.73 -39.76 2.52
CA PRO A 78 -2.49 -38.60 2.05
C PRO A 78 -1.88 -37.33 2.66
N PRO A 79 -1.95 -36.17 1.98
CA PRO A 79 -1.27 -34.96 2.44
C PRO A 79 -1.69 -34.69 3.88
N ARG A 80 -0.79 -34.97 4.82
CA ARG A 80 -0.96 -34.55 6.20
C ARG A 80 -1.06 -33.03 6.12
N SER A 81 -2.02 -32.45 6.83
CA SER A 81 -1.95 -31.04 7.19
C SER A 81 -0.55 -30.84 7.75
N LEU A 82 0.32 -30.17 6.99
CA LEU A 82 1.64 -29.80 7.48
C LEU A 82 1.37 -29.11 8.82
N PRO A 83 2.01 -29.55 9.92
CA PRO A 83 1.92 -28.79 11.15
C PRO A 83 2.26 -27.34 10.79
N ILE A 84 1.56 -26.40 11.40
CA ILE A 84 1.55 -24.96 11.11
C ILE A 84 2.99 -24.34 11.06
N TYR A 85 4.00 -25.11 11.46
CA TYR A 85 5.43 -24.85 11.34
C TYR A 85 6.09 -25.96 10.52
N GLY A 86 6.53 -25.66 9.29
CA GLY A 86 7.43 -26.52 8.53
C GLY A 86 8.83 -26.46 9.16
N ASP A 87 9.11 -27.41 10.05
CA ASP A 87 10.36 -27.78 10.71
C ASP A 87 11.18 -26.72 11.46
N ALA A 88 10.85 -25.41 11.39
CA ALA A 88 11.57 -24.33 12.09
C ALA A 88 10.73 -23.63 13.17
N PHE A 89 11.33 -23.39 14.34
CA PHE A 89 10.67 -22.81 15.51
C PHE A 89 11.42 -21.56 16.00
N PRO A 90 10.75 -20.42 16.18
CA PRO A 90 11.38 -19.26 16.80
C PRO A 90 11.63 -19.54 18.28
N ALA A 91 12.85 -19.33 18.73
CA ALA A 91 13.22 -19.38 20.14
C ALA A 91 13.88 -18.06 20.54
N ARG A 92 13.46 -17.50 21.68
CA ARG A 92 14.15 -16.34 22.26
C ARG A 92 15.32 -16.84 23.09
N VAL A 93 16.52 -16.38 22.77
CA VAL A 93 17.74 -16.79 23.46
C VAL A 93 18.41 -15.58 24.10
N GLY A 94 18.78 -15.75 25.37
CA GLY A 94 19.45 -14.73 26.18
C GLY A 94 18.54 -13.62 26.71
N ASP A 95 19.10 -12.80 27.60
CA ASP A 95 18.39 -11.70 28.27
C ASP A 95 18.01 -10.56 27.30
N VAL A 96 18.68 -10.49 26.15
CA VAL A 96 18.44 -9.49 25.09
C VAL A 96 17.23 -9.86 24.21
N GLY A 97 16.71 -11.09 24.34
CA GLY A 97 15.51 -11.52 23.62
C GLY A 97 15.71 -11.74 22.11
N GLN A 98 16.95 -11.98 21.67
CA GLN A 98 17.26 -12.29 20.27
C GLN A 98 16.45 -13.53 19.83
N ILE A 99 15.76 -13.40 18.70
CA ILE A 99 15.03 -14.52 18.10
C ILE A 99 16.03 -15.32 17.25
N VAL A 100 16.16 -16.61 17.57
CA VAL A 100 16.85 -17.60 16.73
C VAL A 100 15.84 -18.59 16.18
N TRP A 101 16.13 -19.16 15.02
CA TRP A 101 15.27 -20.14 14.36
C TRP A 101 15.86 -21.53 14.52
N LEU A 102 15.09 -22.44 15.13
CA LEU A 102 15.50 -23.82 15.41
C LEU A 102 14.87 -24.79 14.42
N LYS A 103 15.67 -25.47 13.59
CA LYS A 103 15.21 -26.57 12.75
C LYS A 103 15.43 -27.91 13.46
N LEU A 104 14.35 -28.64 13.77
CA LEU A 104 14.47 -29.88 14.57
C LEU A 104 14.99 -31.08 13.79
N ASP A 105 14.80 -31.09 12.46
CA ASP A 105 15.13 -32.22 11.57
C ASP A 105 16.30 -31.92 10.63
N GLY A 106 17.40 -31.36 11.16
CA GLY A 106 18.61 -31.08 10.41
C GLY A 106 19.39 -32.32 9.96
N PRO A 107 20.61 -32.14 9.41
CA PRO A 107 21.43 -33.23 8.91
C PRO A 107 21.66 -34.34 9.95
N ARG A 108 21.73 -35.58 9.50
CA ARG A 108 22.01 -36.70 10.40
C ARG A 108 23.47 -36.62 10.85
N SER A 109 23.68 -36.61 12.16
CA SER A 109 25.00 -36.63 12.78
C SER A 109 25.79 -37.84 12.29
N PRO A 110 26.97 -37.66 11.65
CA PRO A 110 27.70 -38.76 11.03
C PRO A 110 28.20 -39.78 12.06
N GLU A 111 28.46 -39.34 13.28
CA GLU A 111 29.00 -40.19 14.36
C GLU A 111 27.91 -40.84 15.20
N ARG A 112 26.78 -40.14 15.41
CA ARG A 112 25.75 -40.54 16.38
C ARG A 112 24.43 -40.98 15.77
N GLY A 113 24.24 -40.73 14.48
CA GLY A 113 23.12 -41.24 13.71
C GLY A 113 21.75 -40.60 13.99
N TYR A 114 21.62 -39.61 14.87
CA TYR A 114 20.37 -38.83 15.04
C TYR A 114 20.37 -37.56 14.15
N ARG A 115 19.20 -36.98 13.88
CA ARG A 115 19.08 -35.68 13.19
C ARG A 115 19.48 -34.55 14.12
N GLU A 116 20.39 -33.69 13.67
CA GLU A 116 20.87 -32.55 14.47
C GLU A 116 19.87 -31.39 14.41
N ILE A 117 19.81 -30.58 15.48
CA ILE A 117 19.04 -29.34 15.48
C ILE A 117 19.91 -28.26 14.84
N SER A 118 19.42 -27.64 13.76
CA SER A 118 20.09 -26.49 13.14
C SER A 118 19.58 -25.19 13.74
N VAL A 119 20.45 -24.20 13.88
CA VAL A 119 20.13 -22.89 14.46
C VAL A 119 20.55 -21.80 13.49
N SER A 120 19.66 -20.86 13.21
CA SER A 120 19.95 -19.67 12.39
C SER A 120 19.61 -18.39 13.17
N ASP A 121 20.42 -17.36 12.95
CA ASP A 121 20.25 -16.02 13.49
C ASP A 121 19.57 -15.05 12.49
N GLU A 122 19.36 -15.46 11.24
CA GLU A 122 18.65 -14.68 10.23
C GLU A 122 17.15 -15.07 10.17
N PRO A 123 16.24 -14.09 9.93
CA PRO A 123 14.85 -14.40 9.66
C PRO A 123 14.70 -15.16 8.34
N LEU A 124 13.63 -15.93 8.22
CA LEU A 124 13.41 -16.79 7.05
C LEU A 124 13.26 -15.95 5.78
N ARG A 125 13.78 -16.42 4.64
CA ARG A 125 13.70 -15.66 3.38
C ARG A 125 12.26 -15.32 2.98
N THR A 126 11.32 -16.23 3.25
CA THR A 126 9.89 -16.02 3.04
C THR A 126 9.33 -14.95 3.96
N ASP A 127 9.79 -14.90 5.21
CA ASP A 127 9.38 -13.93 6.22
C ASP A 127 9.89 -12.54 5.87
N ALA A 128 11.16 -12.46 5.48
CA ALA A 128 11.77 -11.24 4.99
C ALA A 128 11.06 -10.76 3.72
N ALA A 129 10.69 -11.65 2.80
CA ALA A 129 9.94 -11.32 1.59
C ALA A 129 8.51 -10.83 1.90
N ILE A 130 7.82 -11.46 2.84
CA ILE A 130 6.48 -11.04 3.29
C ILE A 130 6.57 -9.68 3.97
N LEU A 131 7.50 -9.49 4.90
CA LEU A 131 7.72 -8.22 5.58
C LEU A 131 8.07 -7.11 4.58
N ALA A 132 8.96 -7.38 3.62
CA ALA A 132 9.30 -6.45 2.56
C ALA A 132 8.08 -6.10 1.68
N GLY A 133 7.28 -7.11 1.31
CA GLY A 133 6.05 -6.94 0.53
C GLY A 133 5.00 -6.11 1.26
N LEU A 134 4.69 -6.45 2.51
CA LEU A 134 3.77 -5.70 3.36
C LEU A 134 4.25 -4.27 3.58
N THR A 135 5.55 -4.07 3.83
CA THR A 135 6.12 -2.74 4.02
C THR A 135 6.05 -1.91 2.74
N ALA A 136 6.26 -2.53 1.56
CA ALA A 136 6.10 -1.84 0.28
C ALA A 136 4.65 -1.42 0.00
N LEU A 137 3.67 -2.19 0.48
CA LEU A 137 2.24 -1.95 0.24
C LEU A 137 1.64 -0.95 1.26
N GLU A 138 1.82 -1.23 2.55
CA GLU A 138 1.22 -0.51 3.68
C GLU A 138 2.10 0.62 4.21
N GLY A 139 3.42 0.51 4.04
CA GLY A 139 4.36 1.52 4.47
C GLY A 139 4.23 2.83 3.69
N ARG A 140 4.48 3.95 4.38
CA ARG A 140 4.63 5.28 3.78
C ARG A 140 5.75 6.01 4.48
N SER A 141 6.44 6.87 3.73
CA SER A 141 7.44 7.73 4.35
C SER A 141 6.79 8.77 5.24
N LEU A 142 7.27 8.89 6.48
CA LEU A 142 6.78 9.85 7.46
C LEU A 142 7.86 10.88 7.79
N ASP A 143 7.44 12.11 8.06
CA ASP A 143 8.32 13.11 8.66
C ASP A 143 8.57 12.75 10.12
N LEU A 144 9.79 12.28 10.42
CA LEU A 144 10.15 11.84 11.77
C LEU A 144 10.18 13.01 12.75
N GLY A 145 10.50 14.24 12.32
CA GLY A 145 10.48 15.42 13.18
C GLY A 145 9.07 15.73 13.65
N ALA A 146 8.13 15.82 12.71
CA ALA A 146 6.71 16.00 13.00
C ALA A 146 6.15 14.84 13.84
N LEU A 147 6.60 13.61 13.60
CA LEU A 147 6.15 12.43 14.34
C LEU A 147 6.53 12.50 15.83
N HIS A 148 7.77 12.86 16.16
CA HIS A 148 8.21 12.97 17.56
C HIS A 148 7.41 14.01 18.34
N GLU A 149 7.06 15.14 17.71
CA GLU A 149 6.27 16.20 18.35
C GLU A 149 4.86 15.74 18.76
N VAL A 150 4.26 14.82 18.01
CA VAL A 150 2.87 14.40 18.24
C VAL A 150 2.76 13.07 18.97
N LEU A 151 3.77 12.19 18.87
CA LEU A 151 3.70 10.80 19.36
C LEU A 151 3.24 10.73 20.82
N ALA A 152 3.79 11.57 21.71
CA ALA A 152 3.41 11.58 23.12
C ALA A 152 1.90 11.85 23.36
N ARG A 153 1.23 12.54 22.42
CA ARG A 153 -0.21 12.87 22.50
C ARG A 153 -1.09 11.84 21.81
N VAL A 154 -0.62 11.29 20.68
CA VAL A 154 -1.40 10.38 19.83
C VAL A 154 -1.02 8.90 19.98
N LEU A 155 -0.14 8.56 20.93
CA LEU A 155 0.24 7.18 21.21
C LEU A 155 -0.98 6.36 21.65
N PRO A 156 -1.28 5.22 20.99
CA PRO A 156 -2.43 4.39 21.33
C PRO A 156 -2.27 3.72 22.70
N LEU A 157 -3.39 3.52 23.37
CA LEU A 157 -3.45 2.65 24.54
C LEU A 157 -3.41 1.16 24.13
N ARG A 158 -3.29 0.27 25.11
CA ARG A 158 -3.31 -1.18 24.89
C ARG A 158 -4.57 -1.58 24.11
N GLY A 159 -4.40 -2.28 22.99
CA GLY A 159 -5.49 -2.72 22.12
C GLY A 159 -6.14 -1.63 21.28
N GLU A 160 -5.73 -0.36 21.42
CA GLU A 160 -6.17 0.75 20.58
C GLU A 160 -5.27 0.86 19.34
N SER A 161 -5.83 1.39 18.26
CA SER A 161 -5.14 1.78 17.02
C SER A 161 -4.76 3.26 17.03
N PHE A 162 -3.78 3.64 16.21
CA PHE A 162 -3.48 5.05 15.93
C PHE A 162 -4.70 5.75 15.34
N PHE A 163 -5.42 5.12 14.40
CA PHE A 163 -6.64 5.70 13.84
C PHE A 163 -7.68 6.10 14.91
N GLU A 164 -7.99 5.20 15.85
CA GLU A 164 -8.97 5.47 16.92
C GLU A 164 -8.49 6.59 17.84
N ARG A 165 -7.22 6.51 18.28
CA ARG A 165 -6.63 7.50 19.16
C ARG A 165 -6.61 8.88 18.51
N TRP A 166 -6.18 8.92 17.25
CA TRP A 166 -6.08 10.12 16.43
C TRP A 166 -7.44 10.78 16.22
N THR A 167 -8.47 9.99 15.91
CA THR A 167 -9.83 10.49 15.70
C THR A 167 -10.37 11.14 16.98
N ARG A 168 -10.19 10.50 18.14
CA ARG A 168 -10.57 11.06 19.45
C ARG A 168 -9.82 12.35 19.78
N THR A 169 -8.51 12.40 19.51
CA THR A 169 -7.70 13.60 19.75
C THR A 169 -8.16 14.78 18.89
N LEU A 170 -8.66 14.53 17.68
CA LEU A 170 -9.20 15.56 16.79
C LEU A 170 -10.61 16.04 17.15
N GLU A 171 -11.36 15.28 17.94
CA GLU A 171 -12.66 15.69 18.47
C GLU A 171 -12.53 16.74 19.58
N ASP A 172 -11.36 16.82 20.24
CA ASP A 172 -11.04 17.90 21.18
C ASP A 172 -10.69 19.19 20.43
N ARG A 173 -11.52 20.22 20.61
CA ARG A 173 -11.36 21.52 19.95
C ARG A 173 -10.04 22.22 20.27
N HIS A 174 -9.54 22.12 21.49
CA HIS A 174 -8.29 22.82 21.88
C HIS A 174 -7.07 22.12 21.27
N THR A 175 -7.06 20.79 21.28
CA THR A 175 -5.96 20.00 20.71
C THR A 175 -5.95 20.06 19.18
N ARG A 176 -7.12 20.18 18.56
CA ARG A 176 -7.25 20.33 17.11
C ARG A 176 -6.56 21.59 16.58
N GLU A 177 -6.71 22.74 17.24
CA GLU A 177 -6.12 24.01 16.78
C GLU A 177 -4.60 24.03 16.94
N GLU A 178 -4.05 23.44 18.01
CA GLU A 178 -2.61 23.35 18.24
C GLU A 178 -1.89 22.39 17.29
N LEU A 179 -2.50 21.23 17.01
CA LEU A 179 -1.84 20.16 16.24
C LEU A 179 -2.23 20.17 14.75
N GLN A 180 -3.08 21.08 14.30
CA GLN A 180 -3.65 21.02 12.95
C GLN A 180 -2.61 21.02 11.84
N SER A 181 -1.54 21.81 11.99
CA SER A 181 -0.45 21.87 11.00
C SER A 181 0.35 20.58 10.99
N THR A 182 0.79 20.10 12.16
CA THR A 182 1.64 18.91 12.28
C THR A 182 0.88 17.62 11.90
N LEU A 183 -0.41 17.53 12.23
CA LEU A 183 -1.28 16.41 11.82
C LEU A 183 -1.57 16.43 10.31
N GLN A 184 -1.56 17.60 9.66
CA GLN A 184 -1.64 17.69 8.20
C GLN A 184 -0.36 17.21 7.51
N ASP A 185 0.79 17.29 8.17
CA ASP A 185 2.05 16.78 7.62
C ASP A 185 2.13 15.25 7.79
N LEU A 186 1.40 14.68 8.75
CA LEU A 186 1.27 13.25 9.04
C LEU A 186 -0.02 12.62 8.46
N ARG A 187 -0.48 13.09 7.30
CA ARG A 187 -1.71 12.62 6.62
C ARG A 187 -1.81 11.11 6.38
N HIS A 188 -0.73 10.35 6.55
CA HIS A 188 -0.65 8.90 6.37
C HIS A 188 -0.63 8.14 7.71
N HIS A 189 -1.50 8.48 8.66
CA HIS A 189 -1.62 7.80 9.96
C HIS A 189 -1.83 6.27 9.86
N GLN A 190 -2.39 5.77 8.75
CA GLN A 190 -2.51 4.32 8.48
C GLN A 190 -1.16 3.59 8.51
N SER A 191 -0.06 4.27 8.15
CA SER A 191 1.27 3.67 8.23
C SER A 191 1.80 3.57 9.67
N LEU A 192 1.27 4.36 10.60
CA LEU A 192 1.55 4.20 12.03
C LEU A 192 0.84 2.97 12.59
N ASP A 193 -0.38 2.67 12.13
CA ASP A 193 -1.08 1.43 12.47
C ASP A 193 -0.31 0.20 11.97
N TYR A 194 0.29 0.29 10.79
CA TYR A 194 1.19 -0.75 10.28
C TYR A 194 2.43 -0.94 11.17
N ALA A 195 3.13 0.15 11.52
CA ALA A 195 4.29 0.08 12.43
C ALA A 195 3.92 -0.51 13.80
N LEU A 196 2.75 -0.13 14.35
CA LEU A 196 2.22 -0.65 15.60
C LEU A 196 1.93 -2.16 15.51
N MET A 197 1.34 -2.62 14.39
CA MET A 197 1.10 -4.03 14.14
C MET A 197 2.39 -4.84 14.13
N LEU A 198 3.45 -4.35 13.46
CA LEU A 198 4.75 -5.01 13.44
C LEU A 198 5.35 -5.13 14.84
N LEU A 199 5.32 -4.05 15.62
CA LEU A 199 5.85 -4.03 16.98
C LEU A 199 5.09 -4.98 17.90
N ARG A 200 3.76 -5.01 17.84
CA ARG A 200 2.94 -5.95 18.62
C ARG A 200 3.19 -7.41 18.23
N TYR A 201 3.44 -7.67 16.95
CA TYR A 201 3.71 -9.02 16.45
C TYR A 201 5.10 -9.53 16.88
N HIS A 202 6.14 -8.70 16.73
CA HIS A 202 7.53 -9.12 16.99
C HIS A 202 7.99 -8.89 18.44
N SER A 203 7.36 -8.00 19.19
CA SER A 203 7.69 -7.66 20.57
C SER A 203 6.50 -7.92 21.53
N PRO A 204 6.28 -9.17 21.96
CA PRO A 204 5.37 -9.50 23.05
C PRO A 204 5.71 -8.67 24.28
N GLY A 205 4.72 -7.99 24.83
CA GLY A 205 4.91 -7.04 25.94
C GLY A 205 5.16 -5.59 25.50
N PHE A 206 5.16 -5.28 24.19
CA PHE A 206 5.25 -3.90 23.70
C PHE A 206 4.23 -2.95 24.37
N ASP A 207 2.99 -3.40 24.54
CA ASP A 207 1.95 -2.59 25.20
C ASP A 207 2.15 -2.44 26.72
N ASP A 208 3.07 -3.17 27.33
CA ASP A 208 3.43 -3.09 28.77
C ASP A 208 4.63 -2.17 29.04
N LEU A 209 5.33 -1.70 27.98
CA LEU A 209 6.47 -0.79 28.09
C LEU A 209 6.04 0.62 28.53
N ALA A 210 7.01 1.40 29.03
CA ALA A 210 6.77 2.80 29.36
C ALA A 210 6.37 3.61 28.11
N ILE A 211 5.60 4.69 28.30
CA ILE A 211 5.07 5.50 27.19
C ILE A 211 6.21 6.04 26.31
N GLU A 212 7.29 6.47 26.95
CA GLU A 212 8.49 7.00 26.31
C GLU A 212 9.17 5.92 25.44
N GLU A 213 9.40 4.73 26.01
CA GLU A 213 9.99 3.60 25.30
C GLU A 213 9.14 3.14 24.11
N ARG A 214 7.81 3.14 24.26
CA ARG A 214 6.88 2.81 23.17
C ARG A 214 6.95 3.84 22.04
N ALA A 215 7.00 5.13 22.39
CA ALA A 215 7.11 6.20 21.41
C ALA A 215 8.43 6.10 20.62
N ASP A 216 9.54 5.87 21.32
CA ASP A 216 10.86 5.70 20.70
C ASP A 216 10.89 4.50 19.73
N LEU A 217 10.38 3.34 20.16
CA LEU A 217 10.28 2.15 19.30
C LEU A 217 9.45 2.39 18.04
N ILE A 218 8.34 3.14 18.15
CA ILE A 218 7.52 3.49 16.98
C ILE A 218 8.28 4.42 16.05
N ALA A 219 8.94 5.45 16.58
CA ALA A 219 9.71 6.39 15.78
C ALA A 219 10.86 5.68 15.04
N GLU A 220 11.59 4.80 15.72
CA GLU A 220 12.67 4.00 15.15
C GLU A 220 12.16 3.03 14.08
N THR A 221 11.04 2.34 14.34
CA THR A 221 10.38 1.48 13.35
C THR A 221 10.00 2.28 12.09
N CYS A 222 9.44 3.48 12.26
CA CYS A 222 9.12 4.37 11.13
C CYS A 222 10.37 4.81 10.36
N SER A 223 11.50 5.03 11.06
CA SER A 223 12.78 5.34 10.42
C SER A 223 13.26 4.19 9.53
N HIS A 224 13.21 2.94 10.00
CA HIS A 224 13.57 1.78 9.19
C HIS A 224 12.64 1.57 8.00
N ILE A 225 11.33 1.82 8.15
CA ILE A 225 10.38 1.81 7.04
C ILE A 225 10.75 2.88 6.01
N ASN A 226 11.07 4.10 6.44
CA ASN A 226 11.50 5.19 5.54
C ASN A 226 12.73 4.78 4.71
N GLU A 227 13.75 4.23 5.36
CA GLU A 227 14.99 3.78 4.72
C GLU A 227 14.73 2.67 3.70
N PHE A 228 13.95 1.66 4.07
CA PHE A 228 13.57 0.57 3.17
C PHE A 228 12.86 1.08 1.92
N LEU A 229 11.85 1.95 2.10
CA LEU A 229 11.10 2.54 0.98
C LEU A 229 11.99 3.40 0.08
N GLU A 230 12.97 4.12 0.64
CA GLU A 230 13.93 4.89 -0.14
C GLU A 230 14.81 3.96 -1.01
N VAL A 231 15.30 2.86 -0.44
CA VAL A 231 16.11 1.87 -1.17
C VAL A 231 15.28 1.20 -2.27
N LEU A 232 14.05 0.79 -1.96
CA LEU A 232 13.13 0.23 -2.95
C LEU A 232 12.85 1.20 -4.09
N HIS A 233 12.60 2.47 -3.78
CA HIS A 233 12.39 3.51 -4.80
C HIS A 233 13.63 3.74 -5.68
N LYS A 234 14.83 3.71 -5.11
CA LYS A 234 16.09 3.78 -5.86
C LYS A 234 16.22 2.61 -6.84
N LEU A 235 15.89 1.39 -6.41
CA LEU A 235 15.89 0.20 -7.26
C LEU A 235 14.89 0.33 -8.41
N MET A 236 13.63 0.67 -8.12
CA MET A 236 12.60 0.86 -9.15
C MET A 236 13.00 1.93 -10.17
N THR A 237 13.48 3.08 -9.69
CA THR A 237 13.96 4.17 -10.56
C THR A 237 15.10 3.71 -11.46
N PHE A 238 16.03 2.91 -10.93
CA PHE A 238 17.13 2.36 -11.71
C PHE A 238 16.63 1.39 -12.80
N LEU A 239 15.71 0.49 -12.45
CA LEU A 239 15.12 -0.48 -13.39
C LEU A 239 14.31 0.22 -14.50
N GLU A 240 13.57 1.28 -14.18
CA GLU A 240 12.80 2.06 -15.15
C GLU A 240 13.67 2.83 -16.14
N HIS A 241 14.77 3.43 -15.67
CA HIS A 241 15.56 4.36 -16.47
C HIS A 241 16.81 3.73 -17.09
N GLY A 242 17.26 2.56 -16.58
CA GLY A 242 18.38 1.78 -17.10
C GLY A 242 19.73 2.51 -17.17
N LYS A 243 19.84 3.71 -16.56
CA LYS A 243 21.00 4.58 -16.66
C LYS A 243 21.50 4.97 -15.27
N PRO A 244 22.71 4.55 -14.87
CA PRO A 244 23.32 5.08 -13.67
C PRO A 244 23.51 6.59 -13.88
N LYS A 245 22.98 7.42 -12.97
CA LYS A 245 23.19 8.89 -12.84
C LYS A 245 22.19 9.86 -13.49
N ARG A 246 21.05 9.44 -14.05
CA ARG A 246 19.97 10.40 -14.36
C ARG A 246 18.94 10.47 -13.23
N ARG A 247 19.21 11.29 -12.20
CA ARG A 247 18.15 11.85 -11.35
C ARG A 247 17.49 12.99 -12.13
N GLY A 248 16.52 12.65 -12.99
CA GLY A 248 15.62 13.66 -13.51
C GLY A 248 14.82 14.27 -12.34
N PRO A 249 14.33 15.52 -12.46
CA PRO A 249 13.33 16.04 -11.51
C PRO A 249 12.16 15.05 -11.46
N ALA A 250 11.54 14.87 -10.27
CA ALA A 250 10.46 13.91 -10.04
C ALA A 250 9.43 13.93 -11.18
N ALA A 251 9.60 13.01 -12.15
CA ALA A 251 8.92 13.06 -13.44
C ALA A 251 7.40 13.06 -13.24
N THR A 252 6.96 12.41 -12.17
CA THR A 252 5.57 12.29 -11.73
C THR A 252 4.91 13.63 -11.40
N LYS A 253 5.58 14.56 -10.70
CA LYS A 253 4.97 15.87 -10.37
C LYS A 253 4.82 16.76 -11.61
N VAL A 254 5.78 16.68 -12.53
CA VAL A 254 5.73 17.40 -13.81
C VAL A 254 4.66 16.78 -14.71
N ALA A 255 4.62 15.44 -14.82
CA ALA A 255 3.64 14.71 -15.59
C ALA A 255 2.22 14.92 -15.06
N ALA A 256 2.01 14.92 -13.73
CA ALA A 256 0.69 15.17 -13.14
C ALA A 256 0.18 16.58 -13.46
N ARG A 257 1.03 17.61 -13.38
CA ARG A 257 0.64 18.97 -13.79
C ARG A 257 0.39 19.06 -15.30
N ASP A 258 1.16 18.35 -16.12
CA ASP A 258 0.97 18.29 -17.57
C ASP A 258 -0.35 17.59 -17.96
N VAL A 259 -0.65 16.44 -17.35
CA VAL A 259 -1.90 15.69 -17.50
C VAL A 259 -3.08 16.53 -17.02
N LYS A 260 -2.98 17.17 -15.85
CA LYS A 260 -4.02 18.09 -15.37
C LYS A 260 -4.27 19.24 -16.34
N ALA A 261 -3.22 19.84 -16.90
CA ALA A 261 -3.37 20.88 -17.92
C ALA A 261 -4.09 20.35 -19.17
N ALA A 262 -3.80 19.12 -19.61
CA ALA A 262 -4.48 18.50 -20.75
C ALA A 262 -5.96 18.21 -20.45
N VAL A 263 -6.30 17.72 -19.25
CA VAL A 263 -7.68 17.51 -18.80
C VAL A 263 -8.46 18.84 -18.78
N LEU A 264 -7.92 19.87 -18.12
CA LEU A 264 -8.55 21.21 -18.07
C LEU A 264 -8.78 21.79 -19.48
N ARG A 265 -7.93 21.43 -20.45
CA ARG A 265 -8.07 21.86 -21.84
C ARG A 265 -9.15 21.09 -22.58
N ASP A 266 -9.09 19.77 -22.53
CA ASP A 266 -9.86 18.89 -23.41
C ASP A 266 -11.24 18.56 -22.85
N VAL A 267 -11.38 18.56 -21.52
CA VAL A 267 -12.62 18.32 -20.77
C VAL A 267 -13.32 19.64 -20.47
N ASP A 268 -12.67 20.53 -19.71
CA ASP A 268 -13.29 21.79 -19.25
C ASP A 268 -13.28 22.91 -20.30
N GLY A 269 -12.61 22.70 -21.44
CA GLY A 269 -12.52 23.69 -22.52
C GLY A 269 -11.75 24.96 -22.16
N LEU A 270 -10.96 24.96 -21.08
CA LEU A 270 -10.31 26.16 -20.58
C LEU A 270 -9.26 26.70 -21.56
N SER A 271 -9.15 28.02 -21.61
CA SER A 271 -8.06 28.70 -22.32
C SER A 271 -6.71 28.48 -21.63
N ASN A 272 -5.61 28.66 -22.36
CA ASN A 272 -4.26 28.60 -21.76
C ASN A 272 -4.10 29.57 -20.57
N ARG A 273 -4.87 30.67 -20.57
CA ARG A 273 -4.93 31.65 -19.47
C ARG A 273 -5.58 31.07 -18.22
N GLN A 274 -6.81 30.57 -18.36
CA GLN A 274 -7.58 30.01 -17.25
C GLN A 274 -6.86 28.80 -16.65
N ILE A 275 -6.20 27.99 -17.48
CA ILE A 275 -5.35 26.89 -17.00
C ILE A 275 -4.17 27.42 -16.18
N ALA A 276 -3.52 28.52 -16.59
CA ALA A 276 -2.45 29.13 -15.81
C ALA A 276 -2.94 29.61 -14.44
N GLU A 277 -4.13 30.24 -14.40
CA GLU A 277 -4.78 30.70 -13.17
C GLU A 277 -5.10 29.51 -12.23
N VAL A 278 -5.76 28.46 -12.75
CA VAL A 278 -6.09 27.23 -12.00
C VAL A 278 -4.84 26.51 -11.48
N LEU A 279 -3.73 26.57 -12.23
CA LEU A 279 -2.46 25.94 -11.86
C LEU A 279 -1.52 26.87 -11.08
N CYS A 280 -2.00 28.05 -10.66
CA CYS A 280 -1.26 29.08 -9.93
C CYS A 280 0.08 29.42 -10.61
N MET A 281 0.06 29.68 -11.92
CA MET A 281 1.23 30.01 -12.72
C MET A 281 1.26 31.51 -13.04
N ASN A 282 2.45 32.11 -12.89
CA ASN A 282 2.65 33.51 -13.23
C ASN A 282 2.47 33.75 -14.73
N LEU A 283 1.72 34.81 -15.07
CA LEU A 283 1.55 35.24 -16.46
C LEU A 283 2.87 35.77 -17.04
N PRO A 284 3.23 35.40 -18.28
CA PRO A 284 4.37 35.99 -18.98
C PRO A 284 4.25 37.51 -19.14
N ALA A 285 5.37 38.23 -19.15
CA ALA A 285 5.39 39.69 -19.32
C ALA A 285 4.77 40.15 -20.66
N ASP A 286 4.86 39.31 -21.70
CA ASP A 286 4.31 39.56 -23.03
C ASP A 286 2.90 38.98 -23.24
N PHE A 287 2.26 38.49 -22.18
CA PHE A 287 0.96 37.81 -22.26
C PHE A 287 -0.16 38.73 -22.78
N LEU A 288 -0.18 40.00 -22.36
CA LEU A 288 -1.17 41.00 -22.80
C LEU A 288 -1.07 41.30 -24.31
N ILE A 289 0.08 41.01 -24.93
CA ILE A 289 0.35 41.28 -26.35
C ILE A 289 0.05 40.06 -27.20
N LYS A 290 0.42 38.86 -26.73
CA LYS A 290 0.31 37.61 -27.52
C LYS A 290 -0.95 36.78 -27.22
N GLY A 291 -1.61 37.02 -26.09
CA GLY A 291 -2.77 36.24 -25.65
C GLY A 291 -2.48 34.75 -25.42
N ASP A 292 -1.21 34.36 -25.32
CA ASP A 292 -0.78 32.97 -25.21
C ASP A 292 0.15 32.73 -24.03
N HIS A 293 0.05 31.53 -23.45
CA HIS A 293 0.94 31.08 -22.40
C HIS A 293 1.76 29.87 -22.91
N PRO A 294 2.97 30.10 -23.48
CA PRO A 294 3.76 29.05 -24.13
C PRO A 294 4.08 27.85 -23.23
N ARG A 295 4.29 28.11 -21.93
CA ARG A 295 4.51 27.06 -20.93
C ARG A 295 3.29 26.15 -20.78
N VAL A 296 2.10 26.70 -20.57
CA VAL A 296 0.84 25.92 -20.48
C VAL A 296 0.60 25.15 -21.78
N ARG A 297 0.81 25.77 -22.95
CA ARG A 297 0.70 25.07 -24.24
C ARG A 297 1.60 23.83 -24.32
N LYS A 298 2.85 23.94 -23.86
CA LYS A 298 3.78 22.79 -23.78
C LYS A 298 3.29 21.74 -22.79
N MET A 299 2.75 22.14 -21.64
CA MET A 299 2.19 21.23 -20.63
C MET A 299 1.02 20.43 -21.19
N VAL A 300 0.02 21.11 -21.79
CA VAL A 300 -1.12 20.48 -22.46
C VAL A 300 -0.65 19.47 -23.50
N ARG A 301 0.30 19.85 -24.37
CA ARG A 301 0.82 18.94 -25.39
C ARG A 301 1.46 17.69 -24.78
N ARG A 302 2.31 17.84 -23.75
CA ARG A 302 2.97 16.71 -23.10
C ARG A 302 1.98 15.82 -22.35
N GLY A 303 1.02 16.41 -21.64
CA GLY A 303 -0.04 15.68 -20.95
C GLY A 303 -0.90 14.88 -21.91
N ARG A 304 -1.33 15.50 -23.01
CA ARG A 304 -2.09 14.80 -24.06
C ARG A 304 -1.28 13.67 -24.69
N SER A 305 0.01 13.89 -24.98
CA SER A 305 0.89 12.82 -25.47
C SER A 305 0.98 11.64 -24.49
N ALA A 306 1.04 11.89 -23.18
CA ALA A 306 1.04 10.83 -22.17
C ALA A 306 -0.29 10.07 -22.13
N LEU A 307 -1.42 10.77 -22.17
CA LEU A 307 -2.77 10.16 -22.18
C LEU A 307 -3.01 9.32 -23.44
N VAL A 308 -2.62 9.83 -24.61
CA VAL A 308 -2.72 9.11 -25.88
C VAL A 308 -1.79 7.91 -25.92
N ALA A 309 -0.58 8.00 -25.34
CA ALA A 309 0.30 6.85 -25.24
C ALA A 309 -0.29 5.73 -24.36
N ALA A 310 -1.06 6.09 -23.32
CA ALA A 310 -1.68 5.12 -22.42
C ALA A 310 -2.99 4.52 -22.96
N LEU A 311 -3.85 5.32 -23.60
CA LEU A 311 -5.22 4.93 -23.97
C LEU A 311 -5.42 4.80 -25.49
N GLY A 312 -4.44 5.22 -26.30
CA GLY A 312 -4.64 5.51 -27.71
C GLY A 312 -5.41 6.81 -27.94
N GLU A 313 -5.41 7.29 -29.19
CA GLU A 313 -6.07 8.55 -29.56
C GLU A 313 -7.61 8.45 -29.54
N GLY A 314 -8.16 7.27 -29.83
CA GLY A 314 -9.58 6.99 -29.65
C GLY A 314 -9.96 6.92 -28.16
N GLY A 315 -9.20 6.13 -27.38
CA GLY A 315 -9.48 5.95 -25.95
C GLY A 315 -9.40 7.25 -25.15
N TRP A 316 -8.46 8.15 -25.45
CA TRP A 316 -8.45 9.47 -24.80
C TRP A 316 -9.68 10.31 -25.17
N ARG A 317 -10.13 10.30 -26.43
CA ARG A 317 -11.34 11.04 -26.84
C ARG A 317 -12.58 10.54 -26.13
N ASP A 318 -12.75 9.21 -26.08
CA ASP A 318 -13.88 8.58 -25.41
C ASP A 318 -13.87 8.87 -23.90
N GLN A 319 -12.70 8.77 -23.26
CA GLN A 319 -12.53 9.11 -21.84
C GLN A 319 -12.83 10.59 -21.58
N ALA A 320 -12.31 11.50 -22.40
CA ALA A 320 -12.56 12.93 -22.24
C ALA A 320 -14.04 13.28 -22.42
N GLN A 321 -14.76 12.57 -23.30
CA GLN A 321 -16.21 12.73 -23.45
C GLN A 321 -16.95 12.19 -22.21
N ALA A 322 -16.60 11.00 -21.73
CA ALA A 322 -17.21 10.44 -20.51
C ALA A 322 -17.02 11.37 -19.29
N MET A 323 -15.85 12.00 -19.16
CA MET A 323 -15.59 12.99 -18.10
C MET A 323 -16.47 14.24 -18.23
N LYS A 324 -16.77 14.70 -19.45
CA LYS A 324 -17.70 15.82 -19.68
C LYS A 324 -19.11 15.44 -19.28
N ASP A 325 -19.58 14.28 -19.73
CA ASP A 325 -20.92 13.77 -19.42
C ASP A 325 -21.10 13.57 -17.91
N GLU A 326 -20.04 13.12 -17.23
CA GLU A 326 -19.99 13.00 -15.77
C GLU A 326 -20.04 14.36 -15.07
N ALA A 327 -19.27 15.34 -15.52
CA ALA A 327 -19.29 16.69 -14.97
C ALA A 327 -20.67 17.35 -15.14
N GLU A 328 -21.30 17.22 -16.32
CA GLU A 328 -22.65 17.73 -16.58
C GLU A 328 -23.68 17.07 -15.65
N ARG A 329 -23.65 15.75 -15.54
CA ARG A 329 -24.48 14.99 -14.60
C ARG A 329 -24.26 15.45 -13.17
N TRP A 330 -23.01 15.61 -12.73
CA TRP A 330 -22.66 16.09 -11.39
C TRP A 330 -23.22 17.49 -11.14
N HIS A 331 -23.08 18.42 -12.09
CA HIS A 331 -23.59 19.78 -11.96
C HIS A 331 -25.12 19.86 -11.99
N SER A 332 -25.80 18.88 -12.59
CA SER A 332 -27.26 18.79 -12.58
C SER A 332 -27.86 18.30 -11.24
N ARG A 333 -27.03 17.68 -10.37
CA ARG A 333 -27.46 17.18 -9.06
C ARG A 333 -27.66 18.30 -8.04
N SER A 334 -28.57 18.07 -7.09
CA SER A 334 -28.76 18.97 -5.95
C SER A 334 -27.51 19.00 -5.06
N GLU A 335 -27.37 20.03 -4.22
CA GLU A 335 -26.23 20.13 -3.29
C GLU A 335 -26.15 18.92 -2.34
N ILE A 336 -27.29 18.41 -1.88
CA ILE A 336 -27.37 17.24 -0.99
C ILE A 336 -26.92 15.98 -1.73
N GLN A 337 -27.36 15.80 -2.98
CA GLN A 337 -26.98 14.65 -3.79
C GLN A 337 -25.48 14.65 -4.11
N ARG A 338 -24.91 15.81 -4.43
CA ARG A 338 -23.45 15.96 -4.62
C ARG A 338 -22.69 15.65 -3.33
N ARG A 339 -23.17 16.15 -2.20
CA ARG A 339 -22.57 15.86 -0.89
C ARG A 339 -22.63 14.38 -0.53
N ALA A 340 -23.77 13.73 -0.79
CA ALA A 340 -23.95 12.31 -0.55
C ALA A 340 -22.98 11.47 -1.38
N GLU A 341 -22.75 11.84 -2.64
CA GLU A 341 -21.81 11.15 -3.51
C GLU A 341 -20.35 11.33 -3.06
N LEU A 342 -19.94 12.54 -2.67
CA LEU A 342 -18.60 12.78 -2.09
C LEU A 342 -18.37 12.00 -0.78
N GLU A 343 -19.36 12.00 0.12
CA GLU A 343 -19.27 11.29 1.40
C GLU A 343 -19.29 9.75 1.19
N ALA A 344 -20.09 9.26 0.23
CA ALA A 344 -20.12 7.84 -0.15
C ALA A 344 -18.79 7.36 -0.75
N GLU A 345 -18.19 8.13 -1.65
CA GLU A 345 -16.88 7.83 -2.23
C GLU A 345 -15.76 7.83 -1.17
N ALA A 346 -15.75 8.84 -0.29
CA ALA A 346 -14.74 8.98 0.75
C ALA A 346 -14.80 7.85 1.78
N LEU A 347 -16.02 7.43 2.16
CA LEU A 347 -16.25 6.42 3.19
C LEU A 347 -16.42 5.00 2.63
N ARG A 348 -16.46 4.84 1.29
CA ARG A 348 -16.74 3.58 0.59
C ARG A 348 -18.04 2.90 1.05
N VAL A 349 -19.07 3.69 1.30
CA VAL A 349 -20.40 3.22 1.69
C VAL A 349 -21.41 3.43 0.56
N PRO A 350 -22.56 2.73 0.54
CA PRO A 350 -23.58 2.92 -0.49
C PRO A 350 -24.13 4.36 -0.52
N TYR A 351 -24.24 4.93 -1.72
CA TYR A 351 -24.77 6.28 -1.95
C TYR A 351 -26.13 6.53 -1.27
N GLU A 352 -27.05 5.58 -1.40
CA GLU A 352 -28.41 5.70 -0.86
C GLU A 352 -28.44 5.82 0.66
N GLU A 353 -27.48 5.20 1.36
CA GLU A 353 -27.39 5.24 2.82
C GLU A 353 -26.97 6.63 3.30
N VAL A 354 -25.97 7.22 2.63
CA VAL A 354 -25.49 8.58 2.90
C VAL A 354 -26.55 9.62 2.55
N LEU A 355 -27.21 9.45 1.39
CA LEU A 355 -28.27 10.36 0.95
C LEU A 355 -29.40 10.44 1.97
N LYS A 356 -29.90 9.29 2.41
CA LYS A 356 -30.96 9.19 3.42
C LYS A 356 -30.55 9.89 4.72
N HIS A 357 -29.33 9.66 5.20
CA HIS A 357 -28.81 10.28 6.43
C HIS A 357 -28.71 11.81 6.33
N LEU A 358 -28.30 12.33 5.16
CA LEU A 358 -28.20 13.77 4.93
C LEU A 358 -29.59 14.42 4.83
N GLU A 359 -30.56 13.76 4.19
CA GLU A 359 -31.96 14.23 4.13
C GLU A 359 -32.64 14.23 5.51
N GLU A 360 -32.42 13.19 6.33
CA GLU A 360 -32.90 13.11 7.72
C GLU A 360 -32.30 14.20 8.62
N ARG A 361 -31.02 14.53 8.43
CA ARG A 361 -30.36 15.64 9.13
C ARG A 361 -30.92 16.99 8.72
N GLN A 362 -31.21 17.19 7.44
CA GLN A 362 -31.74 18.46 6.95
C GLN A 362 -33.18 18.68 7.45
N THR A 363 -34.02 17.65 7.41
CA THR A 363 -35.39 17.69 7.95
C THR A 363 -35.41 17.89 9.47
N SER A 364 -34.48 17.28 10.21
CA SER A 364 -34.35 17.49 11.66
C SER A 364 -33.92 18.92 12.02
N ARG A 365 -32.98 19.51 11.26
CA ARG A 365 -32.57 20.92 11.44
C ARG A 365 -33.72 21.89 11.14
N ALA A 366 -34.45 21.66 10.04
CA ALA A 366 -35.59 22.49 9.66
C ALA A 366 -36.74 22.45 10.69
N ARG A 367 -36.93 21.32 11.40
CA ARG A 367 -37.90 21.21 12.51
C ARG A 367 -37.42 21.93 13.78
N GLY A 368 -36.13 21.81 14.12
CA GLY A 368 -35.55 22.49 15.29
C GLY A 368 -35.59 24.02 15.19
N GLU A 369 -35.32 24.58 14.00
CA GLU A 369 -35.40 26.03 13.77
C GLU A 369 -36.83 26.57 13.80
N ARG A 370 -37.82 25.77 13.40
CA ARG A 370 -39.24 26.16 13.45
C ARG A 370 -39.78 26.14 14.89
N GLY A 371 -39.37 25.16 15.71
CA GLY A 371 -39.72 25.10 17.12
C GLY A 371 -39.14 26.23 17.97
N MET A 372 -37.96 26.77 17.61
CA MET A 372 -37.39 27.94 18.31
C MET A 372 -38.09 29.27 17.96
N ARG A 373 -38.74 29.40 16.81
CA ARG A 373 -39.46 30.63 16.43
C ARG A 373 -40.86 30.73 17.04
N GLU A 374 -41.48 29.61 17.41
CA GLU A 374 -42.80 29.58 18.04
C GLU A 374 -42.74 29.59 19.59
N GLY A 375 -41.54 29.53 20.18
CA GLY A 375 -41.32 29.41 21.63
C GLY A 375 -40.96 30.69 22.39
N VAL A 376 -41.09 31.88 21.80
CA VAL A 376 -40.88 33.16 22.51
C VAL A 376 -42.23 33.86 22.73
N PRO A 377 -42.92 33.63 23.86
CA PRO A 377 -44.03 34.49 24.27
C PRO A 377 -43.46 35.81 24.82
N LEU A 378 -44.05 36.93 24.37
CA LEU A 378 -43.85 38.28 24.90
C LEU A 378 -44.44 38.43 26.31
#